data_AF-A0A557RLA4-F1
#
_entry.id   AF-A0A557RLA4-F1
#
_cell.length_a   1.000
_cell.length_b   1.000
_cell.length_c   1.000
_cell.angle_alpha   90.00
_cell.angle_beta   90.00
_cell.angle_gamma   90.00
#
_symmetry.space_group_name_H-M   'P 1'
#
loop_
_entity.id
_entity.type
_entity.pdbx_description
1 polymer ?
#
loop_
_entity_poly.entity_id
_entity_poly.type
_entity_poly.pdbx_seq_one_letter_code
_entity_poly.pdbx_strand_id
1 'polypeptide(L)'
;MISNHTDDAHNIVVHYDTEATEPATRFIVWVEGNDRHVVAEDGELPASTWARVLEQVQDMRRSLAEAEQRDPAWKNPAFIRGNPHRQAHVYAGIEPTREQVAAHMRKWIIWSLWQLSNPYRNDNAMERIAALGALAELYGLHQPQTVYFTVPTLEQLNAEIARREAL
;
A
#
# COMPACT_ATOMS: atom_id res chain seq x y z
N MET A 1 17.33 -14.23 18.42
CA MET A 1 15.97 -14.56 17.91
C MET A 1 15.26 -13.27 17.51
N ILE A 2 14.67 -13.20 16.31
CA ILE A 2 13.94 -11.99 15.89
C ILE A 2 12.53 -11.97 16.49
N SER A 3 12.17 -10.85 17.13
CA SER A 3 10.84 -10.59 17.68
C SER A 3 10.30 -9.24 17.21
N ASN A 4 9.00 -9.04 17.39
CA ASN A 4 8.29 -7.85 16.97
C ASN A 4 7.55 -7.21 18.15
N HIS A 5 7.60 -5.88 18.20
CA HIS A 5 6.78 -5.06 19.09
C HIS A 5 5.93 -4.10 18.27
N THR A 6 4.63 -4.04 18.54
CA THR A 6 3.73 -3.07 17.91
C THR A 6 3.54 -1.88 18.83
N ASP A 7 3.89 -0.69 18.33
CA ASP A 7 3.56 0.59 18.92
C ASP A 7 2.33 1.16 18.20
N ASP A 8 1.16 0.96 18.81
CA ASP A 8 -0.12 1.39 18.24
C ASP A 8 -0.25 2.92 18.21
N ALA A 9 0.39 3.63 19.15
CA ALA A 9 0.30 5.09 19.24
C ALA A 9 0.97 5.76 18.03
N HIS A 10 2.09 5.20 17.58
CA HIS A 10 2.79 5.67 16.39
C HIS A 10 2.44 4.88 15.12
N ASN A 11 1.65 3.82 15.23
CA ASN A 11 1.32 2.88 14.16
C ASN A 11 2.60 2.32 13.51
N ILE A 12 3.46 1.71 14.32
CA ILE A 12 4.76 1.15 13.93
C ILE A 12 4.87 -0.29 14.43
N VAL A 13 5.51 -1.17 13.65
CA VAL A 13 6.04 -2.45 14.12
C VAL A 13 7.55 -2.38 14.15
N VAL A 14 8.14 -2.62 15.31
CA VAL A 14 9.59 -2.70 15.51
C VAL A 14 10.02 -4.16 15.48
N HIS A 15 10.97 -4.50 14.60
CA HIS A 15 11.58 -5.81 14.45
C HIS A 15 12.98 -5.72 15.06
N TYR A 16 13.31 -6.58 16.01
CA TYR A 16 14.58 -6.52 16.74
C TYR A 16 15.06 -7.91 17.15
N ASP A 17 16.37 -8.05 17.35
CA ASP A 17 16.95 -9.27 17.90
C ASP A 17 16.86 -9.25 19.44
N THR A 18 16.15 -10.22 20.02
CA THR A 18 16.01 -10.34 21.48
C THR A 18 17.29 -10.80 22.17
N GLU A 19 18.26 -11.31 21.40
CA GLU A 19 19.56 -11.77 21.92
C GLU A 19 20.64 -10.67 21.87
N ALA A 20 20.32 -9.49 21.32
CA ALA A 20 21.23 -8.37 21.29
C ALA A 20 21.60 -7.92 22.72
N THR A 21 22.90 -7.79 22.98
CA THR A 21 23.44 -7.38 24.29
C THR A 21 23.63 -5.86 24.40
N GLU A 22 23.53 -5.13 23.29
CA GLU A 22 23.68 -3.69 23.21
C GLU A 22 22.47 -3.07 22.50
N PRO A 23 22.12 -1.80 22.81
CA PRO A 23 21.07 -1.08 22.08
C PRO A 23 21.39 -0.98 20.59
N ALA A 24 20.36 -1.06 19.75
CA ALA A 24 20.52 -0.86 18.32
C ALA A 24 21.01 0.56 18.01
N THR A 25 22.06 0.65 17.19
CA THR A 25 22.64 1.91 16.70
C THR A 25 22.30 2.20 15.25
N ARG A 26 21.65 1.27 14.55
CA ARG A 26 21.20 1.43 13.16
C ARG A 26 19.77 0.95 13.02
N PHE A 27 18.97 1.72 12.31
CA PHE A 27 17.56 1.49 12.09
C PHE A 27 17.24 1.62 10.61
N ILE A 28 16.45 0.68 10.09
CA ILE A 28 15.86 0.78 8.75
C ILE A 28 14.37 1.02 8.92
N VAL A 29 13.91 2.19 8.48
CA VAL A 29 12.51 2.61 8.52
C VAL A 29 11.90 2.34 7.15
N TRP A 30 10.84 1.53 7.11
CA TRP A 30 10.15 1.15 5.89
C TRP A 30 8.70 1.64 5.91
N VAL A 31 8.31 2.41 4.88
CA VAL A 31 6.94 2.86 4.65
C VAL A 31 6.64 2.78 3.15
N GLU A 32 5.57 2.07 2.78
CA GLU A 32 5.03 2.02 1.41
C GLU A 32 6.11 1.85 0.32
N GLY A 33 6.87 0.75 0.40
CA GLY A 33 7.86 0.38 -0.62
C GLY A 33 9.14 1.20 -0.62
N ASN A 34 9.29 2.16 0.29
CA ASN A 34 10.50 2.97 0.46
C ASN A 34 11.14 2.69 1.82
N ASP A 35 12.47 2.67 1.85
CA ASP A 35 13.25 2.61 3.09
C ASP A 35 14.10 3.87 3.32
N ARG A 36 14.34 4.17 4.59
CA ARG A 36 15.25 5.20 5.07
C ARG A 36 16.06 4.65 6.23
N HIS A 37 17.30 5.12 6.36
CA HIS A 37 18.23 4.63 7.36
C HIS A 37 18.46 5.73 8.39
N VAL A 38 18.37 5.36 9.67
CA VAL A 38 18.74 6.23 10.80
C VAL A 38 19.85 5.53 11.55
N VAL A 39 20.96 6.24 11.76
CA VAL A 39 22.14 5.72 12.46
C VAL A 39 22.41 6.64 13.65
N ALA A 40 22.71 6.04 14.80
CA ALA A 40 23.06 6.75 16.01
C ALA A 40 24.38 7.51 15.82
N GLU A 41 24.43 8.73 16.36
CA GLU A 41 25.67 9.50 16.39
C GLU A 41 26.57 9.09 17.56
N ASP A 42 27.86 9.43 17.49
CA ASP A 42 28.82 9.12 18.55
C ASP A 42 28.39 9.74 19.89
N GLY A 43 28.15 8.88 20.89
CA GLY A 43 27.69 9.31 22.22
C GLY A 43 26.21 9.71 22.28
N GLU A 44 25.43 9.49 21.20
CA GLU A 44 24.00 9.75 21.21
C GLU A 44 23.28 8.78 22.17
N LEU A 45 22.36 9.34 22.97
CA LEU A 45 21.53 8.53 23.85
C LEU A 45 20.50 7.74 23.01
N PRO A 46 20.19 6.48 23.37
CA PRO A 46 19.22 5.68 22.62
C PRO A 46 17.85 6.34 22.44
N ALA A 47 17.40 7.13 23.43
CA ALA A 47 16.15 7.88 23.34
C ALA A 47 16.17 8.97 22.26
N SER A 48 17.32 9.62 22.04
CA SER A 48 17.50 10.63 21.00
C SER A 48 17.49 9.99 19.61
N THR A 49 18.21 8.89 19.43
CA THR A 49 18.16 8.14 18.16
C THR A 49 16.74 7.66 17.87
N TRP A 50 16.01 7.18 18.89
CA TRP A 50 14.62 6.78 18.73
C TRP A 50 13.71 7.95 18.34
N ALA A 51 13.88 9.13 18.93
CA ALA A 51 13.12 10.31 18.54
C ALA A 51 13.30 10.66 17.06
N ARG A 52 14.53 10.52 16.52
CA ARG A 52 14.82 10.67 15.09
C ARG A 52 14.18 9.59 14.22
N VAL A 53 14.10 8.35 14.71
CA VAL A 53 13.37 7.27 14.01
C VAL A 53 11.89 7.65 13.88
N LEU A 54 11.27 8.14 14.96
CA LEU A 54 9.88 8.60 14.93
C LEU A 54 9.70 9.80 13.99
N GLU A 55 10.61 10.76 14.03
CA GLU A 55 10.61 11.90 13.10
C GLU A 55 10.71 11.44 11.64
N GLN A 56 11.59 10.49 11.34
CA GLN A 56 11.76 9.93 10.00
C GLN A 56 10.49 9.24 9.50
N VAL A 57 9.78 8.50 10.38
CA VAL A 57 8.46 7.91 10.04
C VAL A 57 7.45 9.00 9.69
N GLN A 58 7.36 10.06 10.51
CA GLN A 58 6.44 11.15 10.25
C GLN A 58 6.79 11.92 8.98
N ASP A 59 8.07 12.09 8.69
CA ASP A 59 8.53 12.75 7.49
C ASP A 59 8.17 11.95 6.22
N MET A 60 8.39 10.63 6.24
CA MET A 60 7.96 9.76 5.15
C MET A 60 6.45 9.82 4.92
N ARG A 61 5.64 9.81 6.01
CA ARG A 61 4.18 9.95 5.92
C ARG A 61 3.76 11.31 5.36
N ARG A 62 4.40 12.39 5.81
CA ARG A 62 4.16 13.74 5.30
C ARG A 62 4.48 13.83 3.82
N SER A 63 5.59 13.26 3.36
CA SER A 63 5.94 13.21 1.93
C SER A 63 4.86 12.51 1.09
N LEU A 64 4.27 11.42 1.61
CA LEU A 64 3.15 10.74 0.96
C LEU A 64 1.88 11.61 0.93
N ALA A 65 1.58 12.33 2.01
CA ALA A 65 0.42 13.24 2.08
C ALA A 65 0.59 14.49 1.20
N GLU A 66 1.79 15.06 1.12
CA GLU A 66 2.08 16.20 0.22
C GLU A 66 1.98 15.79 -1.24
N ALA A 67 2.42 14.57 -1.58
CA ALA A 67 2.20 14.01 -2.90
C ALA A 67 0.70 13.99 -3.22
N GLU A 68 -0.16 13.71 -2.24
CA GLU A 68 -1.63 13.76 -2.38
C GLU A 68 -2.15 15.15 -2.77
N GLN A 69 -1.60 16.19 -2.16
CA GLN A 69 -2.04 17.57 -2.38
C GLN A 69 -1.62 18.13 -3.75
N ARG A 70 -0.54 17.62 -4.35
CA ARG A 70 -0.01 18.14 -5.63
C ARG A 70 -0.88 17.87 -6.85
N ASP A 71 -1.74 16.86 -6.76
CA ASP A 71 -2.81 16.64 -7.75
C ASP A 71 -4.06 16.19 -6.99
N PRO A 72 -4.87 17.15 -6.51
CA PRO A 72 -6.06 16.89 -5.70
C PRO A 72 -7.23 16.35 -6.53
N ALA A 73 -7.14 16.43 -7.86
CA ALA A 73 -8.11 15.84 -8.77
C ALA A 73 -7.82 14.36 -9.05
N TRP A 74 -6.66 13.85 -8.61
CA TRP A 74 -6.22 12.47 -8.80
C TRP A 74 -6.26 12.05 -10.27
N LYS A 75 -5.77 12.90 -11.18
CA LYS A 75 -5.83 12.66 -12.63
C LYS A 75 -4.49 12.36 -13.27
N ASN A 76 -3.38 12.53 -12.55
CA ASN A 76 -2.07 12.27 -13.09
C ASN A 76 -1.58 10.87 -12.67
N PRO A 77 -1.63 9.88 -13.57
CA PRO A 77 -1.23 8.51 -13.28
C PRO A 77 0.28 8.35 -13.03
N ALA A 78 1.11 9.36 -13.35
CA ALA A 78 2.52 9.37 -12.99
C ALA A 78 2.75 9.48 -11.48
N PHE A 79 1.72 9.86 -10.70
CA PHE A 79 1.78 9.90 -9.24
C PHE A 79 1.07 8.67 -8.65
N ILE A 80 1.72 7.51 -8.68
CA ILE A 80 1.34 6.40 -7.80
C ILE A 80 1.71 6.81 -6.37
N ARG A 81 0.72 7.02 -5.51
CA ARG A 81 0.92 7.54 -4.14
C ARG A 81 0.91 6.41 -3.12
N GLY A 82 1.74 6.49 -2.09
CA GLY A 82 1.61 5.59 -0.94
C GLY A 82 0.44 5.99 -0.03
N ASN A 83 0.05 5.10 0.90
CA ASN A 83 -0.89 5.43 1.96
C ASN A 83 -0.13 5.95 3.20
N PRO A 84 -0.26 7.24 3.58
CA PRO A 84 0.42 7.79 4.75
C PRO A 84 -0.05 7.16 6.07
N HIS A 85 -1.23 6.54 6.10
CA HIS A 85 -1.77 5.84 7.28
C HIS A 85 -1.29 4.40 7.40
N ARG A 86 -0.45 3.92 6.48
CA ARG A 86 0.07 2.56 6.57
C ARG A 86 0.99 2.41 7.77
N GLN A 87 0.92 1.23 8.39
CA GLN A 87 1.80 0.84 9.47
C GLN A 87 3.25 0.84 8.97
N ALA A 88 4.12 1.55 9.68
CA ALA A 88 5.55 1.58 9.35
C ALA A 88 6.24 0.35 9.95
N HIS A 89 7.31 -0.11 9.31
CA HIS A 89 8.15 -1.19 9.83
C HIS A 89 9.54 -0.63 10.15
N VAL A 90 10.00 -0.83 11.37
CA VAL A 90 11.33 -0.38 11.82
C VAL A 90 12.17 -1.61 12.16
N TYR A 91 13.29 -1.80 11.48
CA TYR A 91 14.25 -2.86 11.76
C TYR A 91 15.38 -2.29 12.61
N ALA A 92 15.45 -2.68 13.87
CA ALA A 92 16.41 -2.17 14.86
C ALA A 92 17.61 -3.11 14.97
N GLY A 93 18.76 -2.68 14.45
CA GLY A 93 20.01 -3.44 14.49
C GLY A 93 20.05 -4.68 13.60
N ILE A 94 19.02 -4.88 12.77
CA ILE A 94 18.87 -6.05 11.90
C ILE A 94 18.51 -5.60 10.48
N GLU A 95 18.82 -6.45 9.50
CA GLU A 95 18.38 -6.28 8.12
C GLU A 95 17.05 -7.02 7.90
N PRO A 96 16.11 -6.46 7.10
CA PRO A 96 14.91 -7.19 6.72
C PRO A 96 15.27 -8.43 5.89
N THR A 97 14.55 -9.53 6.11
CA THR A 97 14.73 -10.71 5.26
C THR A 97 14.16 -10.46 3.87
N ARG A 98 14.58 -11.28 2.90
CA ARG A 98 14.06 -11.21 1.53
C ARG A 98 12.53 -11.38 1.49
N GLU A 99 11.99 -12.27 2.31
CA GLU A 99 10.55 -12.52 2.42
C GLU A 99 9.82 -11.29 2.96
N GLN A 100 10.39 -10.60 3.94
CA GLN A 100 9.81 -9.37 4.50
C GLN A 100 9.82 -8.23 3.47
N VAL A 101 10.93 -8.04 2.77
CA VAL A 101 11.03 -7.07 1.66
C VAL A 101 10.01 -7.41 0.57
N ALA A 102 9.92 -8.67 0.16
CA ALA A 102 8.95 -9.12 -0.84
C ALA A 102 7.51 -8.88 -0.38
N ALA A 103 7.20 -9.11 0.90
CA ALA A 103 5.88 -8.84 1.47
C ALA A 103 5.53 -7.34 1.46
N HIS A 104 6.49 -6.47 1.78
CA HIS A 104 6.31 -5.02 1.72
C HIS A 104 6.11 -4.53 0.29
N MET A 105 6.92 -5.02 -0.64
CA MET A 105 6.79 -4.68 -2.06
C MET A 105 5.47 -5.17 -2.63
N ARG A 106 5.05 -6.41 -2.32
CA ARG A 106 3.74 -6.94 -2.74
C ARG A 106 2.60 -6.04 -2.25
N LYS A 107 2.65 -5.64 -0.98
CA LYS A 107 1.69 -4.73 -0.35
C LYS A 107 1.60 -3.36 -1.04
N TRP A 108 2.75 -2.82 -1.46
CA TRP A 108 2.84 -1.57 -2.23
C TRP A 108 2.33 -1.75 -3.68
N ILE A 109 2.69 -2.84 -4.37
CA ILE A 109 2.24 -3.14 -5.73
C ILE A 109 0.71 -3.26 -5.77
N ILE A 110 0.12 -4.02 -4.83
CA ILE A 110 -1.33 -4.16 -4.71
C ILE A 110 -2.00 -2.80 -4.55
N TRP A 111 -1.46 -1.96 -3.67
CA TRP A 111 -1.99 -0.61 -3.45
C TRP A 111 -1.91 0.24 -4.72
N SER A 112 -0.79 0.17 -5.43
CA SER A 112 -0.54 0.90 -6.67
C SER A 112 -1.52 0.50 -7.78
N LEU A 113 -1.69 -0.81 -7.99
CA LEU A 113 -2.63 -1.34 -8.97
C LEU A 113 -4.08 -1.02 -8.60
N TRP A 114 -4.43 -1.06 -7.30
CA TRP A 114 -5.76 -0.66 -6.84
C TRP A 114 -6.07 0.80 -7.20
N GLN A 115 -5.11 1.70 -7.02
CA GLN A 115 -5.26 3.10 -7.44
C GLN A 115 -5.48 3.23 -8.95
N LEU A 116 -4.67 2.55 -9.75
CA LEU A 116 -4.78 2.57 -11.21
C LEU A 116 -6.08 1.97 -11.73
N SER A 117 -6.67 1.03 -10.99
CA SER A 117 -7.95 0.39 -11.35
C SER A 117 -9.18 1.25 -11.09
N ASN A 118 -9.05 2.32 -10.29
CA ASN A 118 -10.18 3.09 -9.81
C ASN A 118 -10.63 4.13 -10.85
N PRO A 119 -11.90 4.12 -11.32
CA PRO A 119 -12.41 5.06 -12.31
C PRO A 119 -12.44 6.52 -11.83
N TYR A 120 -12.41 6.77 -10.52
CA TYR A 120 -12.27 8.12 -9.96
C TYR A 120 -10.83 8.65 -10.04
N ARG A 121 -9.85 7.80 -10.32
CA ARG A 121 -8.40 8.09 -10.25
C ARG A 121 -7.65 7.85 -11.55
N ASN A 122 -8.23 7.10 -12.47
CA ASN A 122 -7.68 6.85 -13.79
C ASN A 122 -8.82 6.92 -14.81
N ASP A 123 -8.77 7.88 -15.74
CA ASP A 123 -9.77 8.05 -16.79
C ASP A 123 -9.52 7.09 -17.98
N ASN A 124 -8.32 6.53 -18.13
CA ASN A 124 -7.98 5.56 -19.15
C ASN A 124 -8.57 4.17 -18.86
N ALA A 125 -9.58 3.79 -19.63
CA ALA A 125 -10.26 2.50 -19.47
C ALA A 125 -9.36 1.27 -19.67
N MET A 126 -8.41 1.35 -20.61
CA MET A 126 -7.52 0.22 -20.91
C MET A 126 -6.55 -0.04 -19.77
N GLU A 127 -5.98 1.02 -19.19
CA GLU A 127 -5.10 0.91 -18.02
C GLU A 127 -5.84 0.37 -16.80
N ARG A 128 -7.08 0.81 -16.55
CA ARG A 128 -7.90 0.27 -15.47
C ARG A 128 -8.12 -1.23 -15.61
N ILE A 129 -8.48 -1.70 -16.81
CA ILE A 129 -8.69 -3.13 -17.09
C ILE A 129 -7.39 -3.91 -16.89
N ALA A 130 -6.26 -3.40 -17.39
CA ALA A 130 -4.96 -4.03 -17.19
C ALA A 130 -4.58 -4.13 -15.70
N ALA A 131 -4.80 -3.06 -14.92
CA ALA A 131 -4.55 -3.05 -13.49
C ALA A 131 -5.43 -4.06 -12.72
N LEU A 132 -6.72 -4.17 -13.09
CA LEU A 132 -7.62 -5.19 -12.54
C LEU A 132 -7.18 -6.62 -12.92
N GLY A 133 -6.71 -6.83 -14.15
CA GLY A 133 -6.16 -8.10 -14.59
C GLY A 133 -4.93 -8.52 -13.78
N ALA A 134 -3.98 -7.60 -13.60
CA ALA A 134 -2.79 -7.85 -12.77
C ALA A 134 -3.13 -8.10 -11.30
N LEU A 135 -4.11 -7.38 -10.74
CA LEU A 135 -4.62 -7.67 -9.39
C LEU A 135 -5.23 -9.06 -9.32
N ALA A 136 -6.06 -9.45 -10.29
CA ALA A 136 -6.67 -10.78 -10.32
C ALA A 136 -5.60 -11.88 -10.29
N GLU A 137 -4.55 -11.75 -11.11
CA GLU A 137 -3.42 -12.69 -11.11
C GLU A 137 -2.70 -12.75 -9.74
N LEU A 138 -2.43 -11.60 -9.11
CA LEU A 138 -1.79 -11.54 -7.79
C LEU A 138 -2.62 -12.16 -6.66
N TYR A 139 -3.95 -12.20 -6.82
CA TYR A 139 -4.89 -12.82 -5.89
C TYR A 139 -5.27 -14.26 -6.29
N GLY A 140 -4.73 -14.79 -7.40
CA GLY A 140 -5.10 -16.11 -7.92
C GLY A 140 -6.55 -16.19 -8.40
N LEU A 141 -7.14 -15.04 -8.72
CA LEU A 141 -8.47 -14.94 -9.31
C LEU A 141 -8.35 -15.12 -10.83
N HIS A 142 -9.36 -15.72 -11.45
CA HIS A 142 -9.47 -15.69 -12.91
C HIS A 142 -9.53 -14.23 -13.38
N GLN A 143 -8.86 -13.91 -14.48
CA GLN A 143 -8.93 -12.56 -15.07
C GLN A 143 -10.40 -12.13 -15.22
N PRO A 144 -10.75 -10.89 -14.85
CA PRO A 144 -12.09 -10.38 -15.07
C PRO A 144 -12.42 -10.46 -16.56
N GLN A 145 -13.40 -11.29 -16.91
CA GLN A 145 -13.83 -11.44 -18.29
C GLN A 145 -14.69 -10.23 -18.67
N THR A 146 -14.44 -9.67 -19.85
CA THR A 146 -15.36 -8.72 -20.46
C THR A 146 -16.70 -9.43 -20.69
N VAL A 147 -17.69 -9.11 -19.86
CA VAL A 147 -19.05 -9.61 -20.06
C VAL A 147 -19.74 -8.67 -21.05
N TYR A 148 -19.84 -9.11 -22.30
CA TYR A 148 -20.74 -8.49 -23.26
C TYR A 148 -22.18 -8.86 -22.85
N PHE A 149 -22.88 -7.92 -22.20
CA PHE A 149 -24.31 -8.04 -22.05
C PHE A 149 -24.97 -7.36 -23.25
N THR A 150 -25.78 -8.13 -23.97
CA THR A 150 -26.68 -7.54 -24.95
C THR A 150 -27.81 -6.88 -24.18
N VAL A 151 -27.93 -5.55 -24.28
CA VAL A 151 -29.12 -4.85 -23.77
C VAL A 151 -30.32 -5.43 -24.53
N PRO A 152 -31.34 -5.98 -23.85
CA PRO A 152 -32.52 -6.49 -24.53
C PRO A 152 -33.17 -5.38 -25.35
N THR A 153 -33.66 -5.70 -26.54
CA THR A 153 -34.41 -4.72 -27.32
C THR A 153 -35.68 -4.33 -26.56
N LEU A 154 -36.21 -3.13 -26.85
CA LEU A 154 -37.46 -2.68 -26.24
C LEU A 154 -38.61 -3.68 -26.46
N GLU A 155 -38.58 -4.37 -27.60
CA GLU A 155 -39.54 -5.42 -27.95
C GLU A 155 -39.42 -6.66 -27.04
N GLN A 156 -38.19 -7.08 -26.71
CA GLN A 156 -37.94 -8.18 -25.77
C GLN A 156 -38.35 -7.81 -24.33
N LEU A 157 -38.15 -6.56 -23.92
CA LEU A 157 -38.60 -6.07 -22.61
C LEU A 157 -40.13 -6.06 -22.53
N ASN A 158 -40.81 -5.53 -23.55
CA ASN A 158 -42.27 -5.47 -23.58
C ASN A 158 -42.91 -6.86 -23.60
N ALA A 159 -42.32 -7.81 -24.33
CA ALA A 159 -42.79 -9.19 -24.36
C ALA A 159 -42.67 -9.88 -22.98
N GLU A 160 -41.59 -9.65 -22.23
CA GLU A 160 -41.43 -10.22 -20.89
C GLU A 160 -42.32 -9.53 -19.84
N ILE A 161 -42.58 -8.22 -19.96
CA ILE A 161 -43.57 -7.50 -19.13
C ILE A 161 -44.96 -8.12 -19.34
N ALA A 162 -45.40 -8.26 -20.60
CA ALA A 162 -46.68 -8.86 -20.91
C ALA A 162 -46.80 -10.31 -20.42
N ARG A 163 -45.72 -11.11 -20.48
CA ARG A 163 -45.68 -12.48 -19.94
C ARG A 163 -45.88 -12.52 -18.43
N ARG A 164 -45.33 -11.55 -17.69
CA ARG A 164 -45.43 -11.47 -16.22
C ARG A 164 -46.76 -10.91 -15.73
N GLU A 165 -47.40 -10.04 -16.51
CA GLU A 165 -48.74 -9.51 -16.20
C GLU A 165 -49.86 -10.52 -16.52
N ALA A 166 -49.56 -11.55 -17.30
CA ALA A 166 -50.48 -12.65 -17.62
C ALA A 166 -50.43 -13.84 -16.63
N LEU A 167 -49.58 -13.75 -15.59
CA LEU A 167 -49.49 -14.70 -14.46
C LEU A 167 -50.18 -14.13 -13.22
#